data_AF-A0A542YF33-F1
#
_entry.id   AF-A0A542YF33-F1
#
_cell.length_a   1.000
_cell.length_b   1.000
_cell.length_c   1.000
_cell.angle_alpha   90.00
_cell.angle_beta   90.00
_cell.angle_gamma   90.00
#
_symmetry.space_group_name_H-M   'P 1'
#
loop_
_entity.id
_entity.type
_entity.pdbx_description
1 polymer ?
#
loop_
_entity_poly.entity_id
_entity_poly.type
_entity_poly.pdbx_seq_one_letter_code
_entity_poly.pdbx_strand_id
1 'polypeptide(L)' 'MAESTKPTPLEERFMTAAGGNPPTEDQKHAVAKMQEAIVQVASHIHAYVPGGRNQSLALTALEDVQMRANRGIFATGPSA' A
#
# COMPACT_ATOMS: atom_id res chain seq x y z
N MET A 1 -29.30 13.94 18.92
CA MET A 1 -28.76 12.63 19.35
C MET A 1 -28.80 11.75 18.11
N ALA A 2 -27.69 11.63 17.37
CA ALA A 2 -27.66 10.77 16.20
C ALA A 2 -27.52 9.33 16.67
N GLU A 3 -28.52 8.51 16.38
CA GLU A 3 -28.58 7.10 16.74
C GLU A 3 -27.51 6.35 15.94
N SER A 4 -26.54 5.76 16.65
CA SER A 4 -25.43 5.02 16.04
C SER A 4 -25.94 3.63 15.63
N THR A 5 -26.59 3.54 14.48
CA THR A 5 -27.04 2.27 13.89
C THR A 5 -25.83 1.45 13.49
N LYS A 6 -25.66 0.26 14.08
CA LYS A 6 -24.59 -0.67 13.69
C LYS A 6 -24.81 -1.13 12.24
N PRO A 7 -23.74 -1.30 11.44
CA PRO A 7 -23.87 -1.79 10.07
C PRO A 7 -24.50 -3.18 10.03
N THR A 8 -25.30 -3.41 9.00
CA THR A 8 -25.93 -4.69 8.71
C THR A 8 -24.90 -5.71 8.20
N PRO A 9 -25.16 -7.03 8.34
CA PRO A 9 -24.27 -8.06 7.81
C PRO A 9 -24.01 -8.01 6.30
N LEU A 10 -24.87 -7.32 5.53
CA LEU A 10 -24.64 -7.10 4.10
C LEU A 10 -23.69 -5.91 3.86
N GLU A 11 -23.78 -4.85 4.66
CA GLU A 11 -22.88 -3.69 4.58
C GLU A 11 -21.44 -4.07 4.94
N GLU A 12 -21.26 -5.00 5.89
CA GLU A 12 -19.94 -5.55 6.21
C GLU A 12 -19.32 -6.35 5.04
N ARG A 13 -20.15 -7.03 4.24
CA ARG A 13 -19.68 -7.88 3.12
C ARG A 13 -19.32 -7.09 1.86
N PHE A 14 -19.92 -5.92 1.68
CA PHE A 14 -19.70 -5.06 0.51
C PHE A 14 -19.03 -3.74 0.89
N MET A 15 -18.19 -3.76 1.94
CA MET A 15 -17.39 -2.62 2.33
C MET A 15 -16.53 -2.15 1.16
N THR A 16 -16.74 -0.91 0.75
CA THR A 16 -15.91 -0.22 -0.25
C THR A 16 -14.88 0.65 0.46
N ALA A 17 -13.88 1.14 -0.27
CA ALA A 17 -12.94 2.12 0.27
C ALA A 17 -13.65 3.39 0.81
N ALA A 18 -14.85 3.71 0.32
CA ALA A 18 -15.68 4.80 0.81
C ALA A 18 -16.42 4.49 2.12
N GLY A 19 -16.68 3.20 2.41
CA GLY A 19 -17.24 2.73 3.68
C GLY A 19 -16.18 2.27 4.70
N GLY A 20 -14.91 2.23 4.28
CA GLY A 20 -13.77 1.93 5.14
C GLY A 20 -13.45 3.04 6.11
N ASN A 21 -12.80 2.69 7.23
CA ASN A 21 -12.15 3.71 8.04
C ASN A 21 -11.10 4.42 7.17
N PRO A 22 -11.09 5.76 7.15
CA PRO A 22 -10.05 6.48 6.44
C PRO A 22 -8.68 6.11 7.03
N PRO A 23 -7.62 6.08 6.20
CA PRO A 23 -6.25 5.91 6.68
C PRO A 23 -5.91 6.84 7.84
N THR A 24 -5.28 6.30 8.87
CA THR A 24 -4.70 7.13 9.93
C THR A 24 -3.55 7.98 9.38
N GLU A 25 -3.21 9.07 10.06
CA GLU A 25 -2.04 9.88 9.70
C GLU A 25 -0.74 9.05 9.73
N ASP A 26 -0.61 8.11 10.66
CA ASP A 26 0.53 7.20 10.73
C ASP A 26 0.62 6.28 9.51
N GLN A 27 -0.52 5.75 9.04
CA GLN A 27 -0.56 4.93 7.82
C GLN A 27 -0.18 5.75 6.58
N LYS A 28 -0.69 6.97 6.46
CA LYS A 28 -0.31 7.89 5.37
C LYS A 28 1.19 8.20 5.39
N HIS A 29 1.73 8.48 6.58
CA HIS A 29 3.15 8.75 6.76
C HIS A 29 4.00 7.51 6.42
N ALA A 30 3.58 6.31 6.84
CA ALA A 30 4.26 5.07 6.50
C ALA A 30 4.29 4.83 4.97
N VAL A 31 3.16 5.02 4.28
CA VAL A 31 3.11 4.91 2.81
C VAL A 31 4.05 5.92 2.13
N ALA A 32 4.07 7.17 2.60
CA ALA A 32 4.94 8.20 2.05
C ALA A 32 6.44 7.82 2.20
N LYS A 33 6.84 7.33 3.38
CA LYS A 33 8.22 6.85 3.60
C LYS A 33 8.58 5.65 2.73
N MET A 34 7.65 4.70 2.58
CA MET A 34 7.87 3.55 1.69
C MET A 34 8.04 3.98 0.24
N GLN A 35 7.21 4.91 -0.23
CA GLN A 35 7.33 5.47 -1.57
C GLN A 35 8.67 6.15 -1.80
N GLU A 36 9.10 7.01 -0.87
CA GLU A 36 10.39 7.70 -0.94
C GLU A 36 11.56 6.72 -1.08
N ALA A 37 11.62 5.71 -0.20
CA ALA A 37 12.69 4.70 -0.23
C ALA A 37 12.68 3.88 -1.53
N ILE A 38 11.50 3.46 -2.00
CA ILE A 38 11.37 2.66 -3.23
C ILE A 38 11.81 3.46 -4.45
N VAL A 39 11.40 4.73 -4.55
CA VAL A 39 11.82 5.63 -5.63
C VAL A 39 13.32 5.82 -5.61
N GLN A 40 13.93 6.01 -4.44
CA GLN A 40 15.38 6.14 -4.32
C GLN A 40 16.13 4.90 -4.84
N VAL A 41 15.69 3.69 -4.47
CA VAL A 41 16.29 2.45 -4.97
C VAL A 41 16.07 2.30 -6.48
N ALA A 42 14.86 2.59 -6.97
CA ALA A 42 14.56 2.56 -8.40
C ALA A 42 15.45 3.53 -9.20
N SER A 43 15.69 4.74 -8.69
CA SER A 43 16.61 5.71 -9.30
C SER A 43 18.03 5.18 -9.37
N HIS A 44 18.54 4.52 -8.31
CA HIS A 44 19.86 3.88 -8.34
C HIS A 44 19.92 2.73 -9.35
N ILE A 45 18.90 1.87 -9.42
CA ILE A 45 18.83 0.80 -10.42
C ILE A 45 18.85 1.37 -11.84
N HIS A 46 18.08 2.43 -12.08
CA HIS A 46 18.02 3.08 -13.38
C HIS A 46 19.36 3.71 -13.78
N ALA A 47 20.07 4.33 -12.83
CA ALA A 47 21.34 5.01 -13.08
C ALA A 47 22.54 4.05 -13.27
N TYR A 48 22.57 2.94 -12.53
CA TYR A 48 23.79 2.12 -12.43
C TYR A 48 23.69 0.73 -13.06
N VAL A 49 22.50 0.19 -13.29
CA VAL A 49 22.33 -1.11 -13.94
C VAL A 49 22.24 -0.90 -15.45
N PRO A 50 23.03 -1.60 -16.29
CA PRO A 50 22.89 -1.51 -17.73
C PRO A 50 21.47 -1.86 -18.19
N GLY A 51 20.97 -1.13 -19.17
CA GLY A 51 19.66 -1.38 -19.76
C GLY A 51 19.54 -2.80 -20.29
N GLY A 52 18.47 -3.50 -19.90
CA GLY A 52 18.22 -4.88 -20.30
C GLY A 52 17.34 -5.64 -19.31
N ARG A 53 17.24 -6.95 -19.51
CA ARG A 53 16.31 -7.82 -18.78
C ARG A 53 16.42 -7.69 -17.26
N ASN A 54 17.64 -7.65 -16.71
CA ASN A 54 17.83 -7.58 -15.26
C ASN A 54 17.40 -6.22 -14.68
N GLN A 55 17.64 -5.11 -15.38
CA GLN A 55 17.17 -3.79 -14.94
C GLN A 55 15.63 -3.77 -14.92
N SER A 56 14.99 -4.25 -15.99
CA SER A 56 13.52 -4.31 -16.06
C SER A 56 12.93 -5.19 -14.95
N LEU A 57 13.48 -6.39 -14.73
CA LEU A 57 13.02 -7.29 -13.68
C LEU A 57 13.20 -6.70 -12.28
N ALA A 58 14.30 -5.98 -12.03
CA ALA A 58 14.54 -5.34 -10.74
C ALA A 58 13.53 -4.21 -10.47
N LEU A 59 13.20 -3.40 -11.48
CA LEU A 59 12.16 -2.38 -11.35
C LEU A 59 10.77 -2.99 -11.12
N THR A 60 10.41 -4.04 -11.87
CA THR A 60 9.15 -4.78 -11.65
C THR A 60 9.08 -5.40 -10.25
N ALA A 61 10.20 -5.92 -9.72
CA ALA A 61 10.23 -6.45 -8.36
C ALA A 61 9.97 -5.35 -7.32
N LEU A 62 10.45 -4.12 -7.54
CA LEU A 62 10.16 -2.98 -6.66
C LEU A 62 8.69 -2.57 -6.69
N GLU A 63 8.00 -2.71 -7.82
CA GLU A 63 6.54 -2.48 -7.91
C GLU A 63 5.77 -3.48 -7.02
N ASP A 64 6.15 -4.77 -7.04
CA ASP A 64 5.57 -5.79 -6.17
C ASP A 64 5.86 -5.50 -4.69
N VAL A 65 7.08 -5.07 -4.36
CA VAL A 65 7.44 -4.62 -3.00
C VAL A 65 6.54 -3.44 -2.57
N GLN A 66 6.36 -2.43 -3.42
CA GLN A 66 5.51 -1.27 -3.12
C GLN A 66 4.07 -1.69 -2.84
N MET A 67 3.51 -2.54 -3.70
CA MET A 67 2.14 -3.02 -3.58
C MET A 67 1.93 -3.80 -2.28
N ARG A 68 2.84 -4.74 -1.96
CA ARG A 68 2.76 -5.57 -0.76
C ARG A 68 2.97 -4.78 0.52
N ALA A 69 3.94 -3.87 0.54
CA ALA A 69 4.20 -3.00 1.68
C ALA A 69 2.99 -2.11 1.99
N ASN A 70 2.44 -1.43 0.98
CA ASN A 70 1.25 -0.60 1.15
C ASN A 70 0.06 -1.42 1.63
N ARG A 71 -0.16 -2.61 1.07
CA ARG A 71 -1.22 -3.51 1.54
C ARG A 71 -1.02 -3.91 3.01
N GLY A 72 0.22 -4.21 3.43
CA GLY A 72 0.54 -4.54 4.82
C GLY A 72 0.28 -3.39 5.79
N ILE A 73 0.53 -2.14 5.40
CA ILE A 73 0.25 -0.95 6.21
C ILE A 73 -1.27 -0.81 6.51
N PHE A 74 -2.11 -1.18 5.56
CA PHE A 74 -3.57 -1.11 5.69
C PHE A 74 -4.22 -2.39 6.20
N ALA A 75 -3.47 -3.49 6.34
CA ALA A 75 -4.02 -4.75 6.81
C ALA A 75 -4.30 -4.69 8.32
N THR A 76 -5.56 -4.84 8.70
CA THR A 76 -5.98 -5.05 10.09
C THR A 76 -6.64 -6.42 10.21
N GLY A 77 -6.07 -7.34 11.00
CA GLY A 77 -6.63 -8.68 11.22
C GLY A 77 -5.59 -9.75 11.51
N PRO A 78 -6.01 -11.00 11.82
CA PRO A 78 -5.14 -12.09 12.29
C PRO A 78 -4.18 -12.66 11.23
N SER A 79 -4.31 -12.23 9.98
CA SER A 79 -3.45 -12.61 8.85
C SER A 79 -2.77 -11.41 8.19
N ALA A 80 -2.67 -10.28 8.90
CA ALA A 80 -1.78 -9.17 8.54
C ALA A 80 -0.31 -9.61 8.67
#